data_AF-A0A7C5DL28-F1
#
_entry.id   AF-A0A7C5DL28-F1
#
_cell.length_a   1.000
_cell.length_b   1.000
_cell.length_c   1.000
_cell.angle_alpha   90.00
_cell.angle_beta   90.00
_cell.angle_gamma   90.00
#
_symmetry.space_group_name_H-M   'P 1'
#
loop_
_entity.id
_entity.type
_entity.pdbx_description
1 polymer ?
#
loop_
_entity_poly.entity_id
_entity_poly.type
_entity_poly.pdbx_seq_one_letter_code
_entity_poly.pdbx_strand_id
1 'polypeptide(L)'
;SGALDCVLNLKGWKYDLKLLEAHKDSMMESDILQFLDSDRKNKLGFVAQEVMEVLPEAVDYDSITDVYAIYYTHLLPILVEAIKEQQAAIEDLKQQIINSGSLKSAEISSTSSGDLDIDQQPTTLFQNAPNPFSEGTKIKYYLEEQVGTGTIFIYDMNGRQLRSNELHHKGSGEISINSGELDAGMYMYTLITDGQVVGTKQMILTK
;
A
#
# COMPACT_ATOMS: atom_id res chain seq x y z
N SER A 1 9.20 4.41 -18.83
CA SER A 1 8.82 5.69 -18.23
C SER A 1 7.36 5.95 -18.53
N GLY A 2 6.52 5.88 -17.50
CA GLY A 2 5.12 6.30 -17.55
C GLY A 2 4.94 7.63 -16.82
N ALA A 3 3.72 8.18 -16.81
CA ALA A 3 3.43 9.41 -16.08
C ALA A 3 3.63 9.24 -14.56
N LEU A 4 3.31 8.07 -14.00
CA LEU A 4 3.52 7.76 -12.59
C LEU A 4 5.01 7.76 -12.23
N ASP A 5 5.84 7.12 -13.06
CA ASP A 5 7.30 7.09 -12.88
C ASP A 5 7.91 8.50 -12.93
N CYS A 6 7.43 9.36 -13.82
CA CYS A 6 7.82 10.77 -13.85
C CYS A 6 7.48 11.46 -12.53
N VAL A 7 6.23 11.36 -12.05
CA VAL A 7 5.78 12.00 -10.80
C VAL A 7 6.56 11.48 -9.59
N LEU A 8 6.88 10.19 -9.54
CA LEU A 8 7.64 9.58 -8.44
C LEU A 8 9.09 10.09 -8.35
N ASN A 9 9.66 10.56 -9.46
CA ASN A 9 11.01 11.11 -9.51
C ASN A 9 11.05 12.64 -9.26
N LEU A 10 9.90 13.33 -9.23
CA LEU A 10 9.83 14.74 -8.86
C LEU A 10 9.97 14.93 -7.34
N LYS A 11 10.78 15.91 -6.94
CA LYS A 11 11.04 16.22 -5.52
C LYS A 11 10.36 17.52 -5.10
N GLY A 12 9.31 17.40 -4.29
CA GLY A 12 8.67 18.54 -3.66
C GLY A 12 9.54 19.14 -2.54
N TRP A 13 9.66 20.46 -2.52
CA TRP A 13 10.44 21.20 -1.53
C TRP A 13 9.56 22.18 -0.75
N LYS A 14 9.89 22.33 0.53
CA LYS A 14 9.46 23.48 1.34
C LYS A 14 10.64 24.45 1.43
N TYR A 15 10.43 25.71 1.05
CA TYR A 15 11.49 26.70 1.00
C TYR A 15 11.01 28.12 1.33
N ASP A 16 11.97 28.98 1.65
CA ASP A 16 11.76 30.42 1.84
C ASP A 16 12.47 31.17 0.70
N LEU A 17 11.76 32.07 0.02
CA LEU A 17 12.38 32.91 -0.99
C LEU A 17 13.32 33.93 -0.34
N LYS A 18 14.45 34.19 -1.00
CA LYS A 18 15.41 35.20 -0.56
C LYS A 18 14.73 36.58 -0.60
N LEU A 19 14.84 37.34 0.49
CA LEU A 19 14.42 38.73 0.50
C LEU A 19 15.40 39.52 -0.35
N LEU A 20 14.88 40.21 -1.37
CA LEU A 20 15.66 41.08 -2.24
C LEU A 20 16.35 42.16 -1.39
N GLU A 21 17.65 42.36 -1.60
CA GLU A 21 18.46 43.31 -0.81
C GLU A 21 17.94 44.74 -0.95
N ALA A 22 17.42 45.11 -2.12
CA ALA A 22 16.76 46.40 -2.36
C ALA A 22 15.58 46.69 -1.42
N HIS A 23 14.96 45.66 -0.83
CA HIS A 23 13.86 45.81 0.12
C HIS A 23 14.35 46.05 1.55
N LYS A 24 15.62 45.75 1.88
CA LYS A 24 16.18 45.96 3.22
C LYS A 24 16.58 47.41 3.47
N ASP A 25 17.01 48.13 2.44
CA ASP A 25 17.47 49.52 2.51
C ASP A 25 16.39 50.56 2.13
N SER A 26 15.21 50.09 1.75
CA SER A 26 14.09 50.97 1.40
C SER A 26 13.49 51.60 2.66
N MET A 27 13.13 52.88 2.61
CA MET A 27 12.25 53.57 3.58
C MET A 27 10.80 53.04 3.46
N MET A 28 10.65 51.71 3.37
CA MET A 28 9.37 51.01 3.33
C MET A 28 8.77 50.96 4.73
N GLU A 29 7.46 51.15 4.80
CA GLU A 29 6.69 51.05 6.03
C GLU A 29 6.85 49.65 6.65
N SER A 30 6.96 49.58 7.98
CA SER A 30 7.25 48.34 8.73
C SER A 30 6.30 47.19 8.39
N ASP A 31 5.04 47.52 8.17
CA ASP A 31 3.96 46.56 7.93
C ASP A 31 4.09 45.92 6.55
N ILE A 32 4.60 46.67 5.57
CA ILE A 32 4.87 46.16 4.22
C ILE A 32 6.07 45.20 4.25
N LEU A 33 7.11 45.53 5.01
CA LEU A 33 8.27 44.65 5.22
C LEU A 33 7.87 43.34 5.90
N GLN A 34 7.01 43.41 6.91
CA GLN A 34 6.52 42.23 7.62
C GLN A 34 5.64 41.35 6.72
N PHE A 35 4.79 41.96 5.88
CA PHE A 35 4.00 41.23 4.88
C PHE A 35 4.90 40.50 3.88
N LEU A 36 5.89 41.18 3.29
CA LEU A 36 6.82 40.58 2.34
C LEU A 36 7.66 39.45 2.96
N ASP A 37 8.08 39.62 4.23
CA ASP A 37 8.80 38.58 4.96
C ASP A 37 7.92 37.36 5.28
N SER A 38 6.63 37.58 5.48
CA SER A 38 5.68 36.50 5.72
C SER A 38 5.32 35.77 4.42
N ASP A 39 5.07 36.52 3.34
CA ASP A 39 4.71 35.94 2.05
C ASP A 39 5.85 35.07 1.52
N ARG A 40 7.10 35.50 1.59
CA ARG A 40 8.23 34.75 1.04
C ARG A 40 8.51 33.40 1.72
N LYS A 41 7.97 33.17 2.94
CA LYS A 41 8.28 31.99 3.76
C LYS A 41 7.28 30.85 3.54
N ASN A 42 7.70 29.64 3.90
CA ASN A 42 6.89 28.43 3.87
C ASN A 42 6.27 28.12 2.49
N LYS A 43 6.95 28.50 1.41
CA LYS A 43 6.51 28.16 0.07
C LYS A 43 6.71 26.66 -0.18
N LEU A 44 5.84 26.10 -1.00
CA LEU A 44 5.92 24.74 -1.49
C LEU A 44 6.07 24.80 -3.01
N GLY A 45 6.93 23.94 -3.56
CA GLY A 45 7.13 23.86 -5.01
C GLY A 45 8.27 22.92 -5.36
N PHE A 46 8.88 23.14 -6.52
CA PHE A 46 9.99 22.34 -7.01
C PHE A 46 11.20 23.21 -7.34
N VAL A 47 12.38 22.59 -7.38
CA VAL A 47 13.60 23.20 -7.90
C VAL A 47 13.66 22.96 -9.40
N ALA A 48 13.72 24.03 -10.19
CA ALA A 48 13.56 23.94 -11.64
C ALA A 48 14.63 23.09 -12.33
N GLN A 49 15.87 23.10 -11.82
CA GLN A 49 16.95 22.25 -12.32
C GLN A 49 16.68 20.76 -12.08
N GLU A 50 16.12 20.41 -10.92
CA GLU A 50 15.74 19.02 -10.63
C GLU A 50 14.53 18.58 -11.48
N VAL A 51 13.57 19.48 -11.71
CA VAL A 51 12.46 19.20 -12.63
C VAL A 51 12.98 19.01 -14.05
N MET A 52 13.98 19.77 -14.49
CA MET A 52 14.54 19.65 -15.84
C MET A 52 15.17 18.27 -16.09
N GLU A 53 15.72 17.61 -15.07
CA GLU A 53 16.25 16.25 -15.19
C GLU A 53 15.16 15.19 -15.39
N VAL A 54 13.93 15.46 -14.93
CA VAL A 54 12.82 14.49 -14.90
C VAL A 54 11.77 14.78 -15.98
N LEU A 55 11.43 16.06 -16.17
CA LEU A 55 10.37 16.57 -17.04
C LEU A 55 10.83 17.89 -17.72
N PRO A 56 11.78 17.83 -18.66
CA PRO A 56 12.37 19.01 -19.28
C PRO A 56 11.35 19.90 -20.00
N GLU A 57 10.27 19.34 -20.53
CA GLU A 57 9.18 20.09 -21.19
C GLU A 57 8.38 21.01 -20.25
N ALA A 58 8.51 20.82 -18.93
CA ALA A 58 7.90 21.69 -17.93
C ALA A 58 8.82 22.82 -17.48
N VAL A 59 10.04 22.93 -18.03
CA VAL A 59 11.03 23.92 -17.61
C VAL A 59 11.52 24.72 -18.80
N ASP A 60 11.51 26.04 -18.65
CA ASP A 60 12.18 26.96 -19.58
C ASP A 60 13.45 27.50 -18.94
N TYR A 61 14.47 27.73 -19.76
CA TYR A 61 15.74 28.30 -19.34
C TYR A 61 16.06 29.55 -20.17
N ASP A 62 16.06 30.70 -19.51
CA ASP A 62 16.48 31.96 -20.11
C ASP A 62 17.99 32.13 -19.97
N SER A 63 18.71 31.88 -21.07
CA SER A 63 20.16 32.05 -21.16
C SER A 63 20.66 33.49 -20.99
N ILE A 64 19.80 34.50 -21.11
CA ILE A 64 20.16 35.91 -20.96
C ILE A 64 20.15 36.29 -19.48
N THR A 65 19.14 35.86 -18.74
CA THR A 65 18.98 36.17 -17.30
C THR A 65 19.55 35.09 -16.38
N ASP A 66 19.95 33.93 -16.93
CA ASP A 66 20.40 32.74 -16.20
C ASP A 66 19.35 32.25 -15.19
N VAL A 67 18.08 32.21 -15.62
CA VAL A 67 16.93 31.84 -14.80
C VAL A 67 16.20 30.66 -15.40
N TYR A 68 15.86 29.70 -14.53
CA TYR A 68 14.99 28.58 -14.86
C TYR A 68 13.57 28.86 -14.34
N ALA A 69 12.57 28.66 -15.18
CA ALA A 69 11.15 28.82 -14.86
C ALA A 69 10.39 27.50 -15.04
N ILE A 70 9.44 27.22 -14.15
CA ILE A 70 8.63 26.00 -14.22
C ILE A 70 7.22 26.35 -14.70
N TYR A 71 6.76 25.68 -15.74
CA TYR A 71 5.36 25.68 -16.18
C TYR A 71 4.55 24.65 -15.38
N TYR A 72 4.05 25.06 -14.22
CA TYR A 72 3.23 24.18 -13.37
C TYR A 72 1.98 23.64 -14.08
N THR A 73 1.46 24.34 -15.09
CA THR A 73 0.36 23.86 -15.92
C THR A 73 0.72 22.61 -16.74
N HIS A 74 1.98 22.40 -17.09
CA HIS A 74 2.45 21.20 -17.80
C HIS A 74 2.51 19.97 -16.89
N LEU A 75 2.58 20.17 -15.57
CA LEU A 75 2.48 19.07 -14.61
C LEU A 75 1.06 18.48 -14.53
N LEU A 76 0.01 19.27 -14.83
CA LEU A 76 -1.37 18.83 -14.64
C LEU A 76 -1.73 17.58 -15.47
N PRO A 77 -1.47 17.52 -16.79
CA PRO A 77 -1.76 16.30 -17.55
C PRO A 77 -0.95 15.09 -17.06
N ILE A 78 0.31 15.29 -16.68
CA ILE A 78 1.17 14.23 -16.16
C ILE A 78 0.62 13.69 -14.83
N LEU A 79 0.17 14.56 -13.92
CA LEU A 79 -0.46 14.17 -12.67
C LEU A 79 -1.76 13.39 -12.90
N VAL A 80 -2.59 13.80 -13.88
CA VAL A 80 -3.82 13.08 -14.23
C VAL A 80 -3.51 11.68 -14.75
N GLU A 81 -2.55 11.54 -15.66
CA GLU A 81 -2.15 10.23 -16.19
C GLU A 81 -1.47 9.36 -15.11
N ALA A 82 -0.68 9.95 -14.21
CA ALA A 82 -0.09 9.24 -13.07
C ALA A 82 -1.17 8.66 -12.14
N ILE A 83 -2.23 9.42 -11.85
CA ILE A 83 -3.37 8.93 -11.05
C ILE A 83 -4.10 7.79 -11.78
N LYS A 84 -4.26 7.88 -13.11
CA LYS A 84 -4.88 6.80 -13.90
C LYS A 84 -4.01 5.53 -13.89
N GLU A 85 -2.70 5.67 -14.09
CA GLU A 85 -1.74 4.56 -13.99
C GLU A 85 -1.78 3.91 -12.59
N GLN A 86 -1.78 4.73 -11.53
CA GLN A 86 -1.91 4.26 -10.16
C GLN A 86 -3.24 3.53 -9.93
N GLN A 87 -4.36 4.05 -10.45
CA GLN A 87 -5.68 3.43 -10.33
C GLN A 87 -5.76 2.09 -11.08
N ALA A 88 -5.11 1.99 -12.25
CA ALA A 88 -5.01 0.74 -13.00
C ALA A 88 -4.19 -0.31 -12.23
N ALA A 89 -3.07 0.09 -11.62
CA ALA A 89 -2.28 -0.80 -10.77
C ALA A 89 -3.07 -1.30 -9.55
N ILE A 90 -3.87 -0.43 -8.92
CA ILE A 90 -4.75 -0.82 -7.80
C ILE A 90 -5.79 -1.84 -8.27
N GLU A 91 -6.39 -1.65 -9.45
CA GLU A 91 -7.40 -2.59 -9.97
C GLU A 91 -6.79 -3.93 -10.34
N ASP A 92 -5.59 -3.94 -10.94
CA ASP A 92 -4.84 -5.16 -11.21
C ASP A 92 -4.51 -5.92 -9.92
N LEU A 93 -4.01 -5.24 -8.89
CA LEU A 93 -3.76 -5.85 -7.59
C LEU A 93 -5.04 -6.43 -6.96
N LYS A 94 -6.19 -5.74 -7.08
CA LYS A 94 -7.48 -6.27 -6.64
C LYS A 94 -7.87 -7.53 -7.41
N GLN A 95 -7.68 -7.55 -8.73
CA GLN A 95 -7.95 -8.73 -9.55
C GLN A 95 -7.03 -9.89 -9.20
N GLN A 96 -5.74 -9.64 -8.94
CA GLN A 96 -4.81 -10.67 -8.47
C GLN A 96 -5.26 -11.26 -7.13
N ILE A 97 -5.78 -10.45 -6.21
CA ILE A 97 -6.37 -10.92 -4.94
C ILE A 97 -7.60 -11.79 -5.21
N ILE A 98 -8.52 -11.36 -6.08
CA ILE A 98 -9.73 -12.12 -6.43
C ILE A 98 -9.37 -13.45 -7.09
N ASN A 99 -8.43 -13.46 -8.06
CA ASN A 99 -8.00 -14.65 -8.76
C ASN A 99 -7.27 -15.62 -7.82
N SER A 100 -6.40 -15.10 -6.95
CA SER A 100 -5.75 -15.91 -5.90
C SER A 100 -6.76 -16.48 -4.90
N GLY A 101 -7.89 -15.79 -4.67
CA GLY A 101 -9.02 -16.29 -3.88
C GLY A 101 -9.89 -17.32 -4.61
N SER A 102 -10.09 -17.17 -5.91
CA SER A 102 -10.96 -18.01 -6.75
C SER A 102 -10.29 -19.30 -7.24
N LEU A 103 -8.95 -19.37 -7.28
CA LEU A 103 -8.21 -20.54 -7.74
C LEU A 103 -8.18 -21.71 -6.74
N LYS A 104 -8.70 -21.55 -5.51
CA LYS A 104 -8.79 -22.66 -4.53
C LYS A 104 -10.16 -23.35 -4.48
N SER A 105 -11.13 -22.94 -5.30
CA SER A 105 -12.48 -23.54 -5.33
C SER A 105 -12.78 -24.38 -6.58
N ALA A 106 -11.85 -24.49 -7.54
CA ALA A 106 -12.10 -25.14 -8.82
C ALA A 106 -11.44 -26.52 -9.02
N GLU A 107 -10.70 -27.07 -8.04
CA GLU A 107 -10.13 -28.42 -8.12
C GLU A 107 -10.80 -29.43 -7.18
N ILE A 108 -12.13 -29.42 -7.07
CA ILE A 108 -12.84 -30.62 -6.60
C ILE A 108 -14.15 -30.75 -7.37
N SER A 109 -14.07 -31.23 -8.61
CA SER A 109 -15.10 -32.11 -9.19
C SER A 109 -14.65 -32.69 -10.53
N SER A 110 -14.69 -34.02 -10.57
CA SER A 110 -14.64 -34.92 -11.74
C SER A 110 -13.26 -35.21 -12.37
N THR A 111 -12.51 -36.15 -11.79
CA THR A 111 -12.05 -37.30 -12.59
C THR A 111 -12.03 -38.57 -11.75
N SER A 112 -12.69 -39.58 -12.29
CA SER A 112 -12.86 -40.94 -11.79
C SER A 112 -11.56 -41.75 -11.81
N SER A 113 -11.41 -42.61 -10.78
CA SER A 113 -10.72 -43.91 -10.81
C SER A 113 -9.28 -43.95 -11.35
N GLY A 114 -8.32 -43.95 -10.43
CA GLY A 114 -6.93 -44.31 -10.68
C GLY A 114 -6.09 -44.11 -9.43
N ASP A 115 -5.72 -45.23 -8.81
CA ASP A 115 -4.69 -45.43 -7.77
C ASP A 115 -3.65 -44.29 -7.69
N LEU A 116 -3.69 -43.48 -6.61
CA LEU A 116 -2.65 -42.50 -6.29
C LEU A 116 -2.45 -42.48 -4.77
N ASP A 117 -1.18 -42.63 -4.42
CA ASP A 117 -0.62 -42.74 -3.07
C ASP A 117 -1.23 -41.75 -2.07
N ILE A 118 -1.50 -42.31 -0.88
CA ILE A 118 -1.86 -41.57 0.33
C ILE A 118 -0.63 -40.74 0.75
N ASP A 119 -0.88 -39.49 1.13
CA ASP A 119 -0.15 -38.72 2.18
C ASP A 119 0.71 -37.48 1.83
N GLN A 120 0.37 -36.69 0.80
CA GLN A 120 0.90 -35.31 0.71
C GLN A 120 -0.19 -34.28 0.44
N GLN A 121 -0.93 -33.89 1.50
CA GLN A 121 -1.71 -32.65 1.45
C GLN A 121 -0.74 -31.46 1.57
N PRO A 122 -0.83 -30.44 0.70
CA PRO A 122 -0.01 -29.25 0.84
C PRO A 122 -0.46 -28.41 2.05
N THR A 123 0.47 -27.67 2.64
CA THR A 123 0.23 -26.72 3.72
C THR A 123 -0.84 -25.73 3.26
N THR A 124 -1.94 -25.68 4.00
CA THR A 124 -3.16 -25.01 3.54
C THR A 124 -3.80 -24.22 4.67
N LEU A 125 -4.17 -22.97 4.39
CA LEU A 125 -5.04 -22.15 5.22
C LEU A 125 -6.48 -22.22 4.72
N PHE A 126 -7.43 -22.56 5.60
CA PHE A 126 -8.85 -22.67 5.26
C PHE A 126 -9.64 -21.43 5.68
N GLN A 127 -10.81 -21.24 5.05
CA GLN A 127 -11.73 -20.17 5.41
C GLN A 127 -12.29 -20.41 6.82
N ASN A 128 -12.40 -19.35 7.61
CA ASN A 128 -13.00 -19.41 8.93
C ASN A 128 -14.49 -19.77 8.84
N ALA A 129 -14.97 -20.55 9.80
CA ALA A 129 -16.37 -20.96 9.88
C ALA A 129 -16.92 -20.72 11.30
N PRO A 130 -18.05 -19.99 11.44
CA PRO A 130 -18.80 -19.30 10.38
C PRO A 130 -18.10 -18.02 9.89
N ASN A 131 -18.44 -17.56 8.67
CA ASN A 131 -18.07 -16.25 8.14
C ASN A 131 -19.23 -15.70 7.27
N PRO A 132 -19.90 -14.60 7.64
CA PRO A 132 -19.69 -13.78 8.84
C PRO A 132 -19.96 -14.52 10.17
N PHE A 133 -19.46 -14.00 11.29
CA PHE A 133 -19.70 -14.53 12.64
C PHE A 133 -20.06 -13.42 13.63
N SER A 134 -20.75 -13.76 14.72
CA SER A 134 -21.15 -12.80 15.77
C SER A 134 -20.61 -13.11 17.17
N GLU A 135 -20.48 -14.39 17.53
CA GLU A 135 -19.93 -14.80 18.83
C GLU A 135 -18.49 -15.31 18.70
N GLY A 136 -18.23 -16.19 17.74
CA GLY A 136 -16.90 -16.71 17.50
C GLY A 136 -16.79 -17.46 16.19
N THR A 137 -15.56 -17.67 15.74
CA THR A 137 -15.24 -18.38 14.50
C THR A 137 -14.00 -19.24 14.67
N LYS A 138 -13.89 -20.29 13.86
CA LYS A 138 -12.73 -21.19 13.84
C LYS A 138 -12.01 -21.08 12.52
N ILE A 139 -10.70 -20.84 12.56
CA ILE A 139 -9.82 -20.89 11.39
C ILE A 139 -9.11 -22.23 11.41
N LYS A 140 -9.39 -23.07 10.40
CA LYS A 140 -8.69 -24.35 10.22
C LYS A 140 -7.44 -24.16 9.37
N TYR A 141 -6.44 -25.00 9.60
CA TYR A 141 -5.22 -25.06 8.81
C TYR A 141 -4.71 -26.50 8.73
N TYR A 142 -3.85 -26.76 7.75
CA TYR A 142 -3.05 -27.97 7.63
C TYR A 142 -1.58 -27.57 7.48
N LEU A 143 -0.68 -28.14 8.27
CA LEU A 143 0.77 -27.97 8.14
C LEU A 143 1.42 -29.28 7.71
N GLU A 144 2.24 -29.25 6.65
CA GLU A 144 3.06 -30.39 6.27
C GLU A 144 4.10 -30.73 7.34
N GLU A 145 4.52 -31.99 7.38
CA GLU A 145 5.46 -32.50 8.38
C GLU A 145 6.84 -31.80 8.32
N GLN A 146 7.23 -31.36 7.13
CA GLN A 146 8.49 -30.69 6.84
C GLN A 146 8.53 -29.19 7.18
N VAL A 147 7.39 -28.58 7.51
CA VAL A 147 7.36 -27.18 7.95
C VAL A 147 8.16 -27.06 9.24
N GLY A 148 9.07 -26.09 9.34
CA GLY A 148 9.76 -25.81 10.61
C GLY A 148 8.83 -25.06 11.57
N THR A 149 8.48 -23.85 11.17
CA THR A 149 7.69 -22.89 11.95
C THR A 149 6.41 -22.54 11.22
N GLY A 150 5.30 -22.40 11.95
CA GLY A 150 4.03 -21.92 11.40
C GLY A 150 3.42 -20.87 12.33
N THR A 151 2.92 -19.77 11.80
CA THR A 151 2.24 -18.74 12.58
C THR A 151 1.05 -18.18 11.81
N ILE A 152 -0.09 -18.02 12.48
CA ILE A 152 -1.23 -17.25 11.95
C ILE A 152 -1.25 -15.87 12.58
N PHE A 153 -1.13 -14.85 11.73
CA PHE A 153 -1.27 -13.45 12.11
C PHE A 153 -2.65 -12.92 11.74
N ILE A 154 -3.20 -12.05 12.58
CA ILE A 154 -4.48 -11.36 12.35
C ILE A 154 -4.22 -9.86 12.30
N TYR A 155 -4.80 -9.19 11.30
CA TYR A 155 -4.65 -7.76 11.03
C TYR A 155 -6.02 -7.08 10.87
N ASP A 156 -6.10 -5.82 11.26
CA ASP A 156 -7.17 -4.93 10.80
C ASP A 156 -6.94 -4.47 9.34
N MET A 157 -7.94 -3.80 8.74
CA MET A 157 -7.84 -3.29 7.36
C MET A 157 -6.79 -2.19 7.16
N ASN A 158 -6.26 -1.61 8.25
CA ASN A 158 -5.17 -0.64 8.19
C ASN A 158 -3.79 -1.34 8.28
N GLY A 159 -3.76 -2.68 8.32
CA GLY A 159 -2.54 -3.47 8.41
C GLY A 159 -1.93 -3.54 9.80
N ARG A 160 -2.62 -3.06 10.85
CA ARG A 160 -2.13 -3.19 12.22
C ARG A 160 -2.33 -4.63 12.69
N GLN A 161 -1.24 -5.26 13.13
CA GLN A 161 -1.28 -6.60 13.71
C GLN A 161 -2.03 -6.57 15.05
N LEU A 162 -3.06 -7.41 15.16
CA LEU A 162 -3.90 -7.53 16.36
C LEU A 162 -3.55 -8.77 17.17
N ARG A 163 -3.17 -9.87 16.50
CA ARG A 163 -2.90 -11.15 17.15
C ARG A 163 -1.91 -11.99 16.34
N SER A 164 -1.11 -12.80 17.05
CA SER A 164 -0.24 -13.83 16.48
C SER A 164 -0.47 -15.14 17.22
N ASN A 165 -0.64 -16.23 16.48
CA ASN A 165 -0.82 -17.57 17.04
C ASN A 165 0.23 -18.51 16.43
N GLU A 166 1.20 -18.91 17.24
CA GLU A 166 2.21 -19.90 16.85
C GLU A 166 1.57 -21.30 16.75
N LEU A 167 1.92 -22.03 15.70
CA LEU A 167 1.37 -23.34 15.39
C LEU A 167 2.46 -24.40 15.60
N HIS A 168 2.31 -25.18 16.68
CA HIS A 168 3.31 -26.18 17.05
C HIS A 168 2.98 -27.59 16.54
N HIS A 169 1.72 -27.88 16.24
CA HIS A 169 1.28 -29.20 15.80
C HIS A 169 1.23 -29.29 14.28
N LYS A 170 1.83 -30.35 13.72
CA LYS A 170 1.74 -30.70 12.30
C LYS A 170 0.41 -31.37 11.98
N GLY A 171 0.08 -31.42 10.70
CA GLY A 171 -1.20 -31.90 10.21
C GLY A 171 -2.33 -30.89 10.44
N SER A 172 -3.54 -31.40 10.64
CA SER A 172 -4.74 -30.56 10.77
C SER A 172 -4.82 -29.92 12.16
N GLY A 173 -5.06 -28.61 12.18
CA GLY A 173 -5.30 -27.84 13.40
C GLY A 173 -6.34 -26.75 13.20
N GLU A 174 -6.74 -26.13 14.31
CA GLU A 174 -7.64 -25.00 14.32
C GLU A 174 -7.28 -23.97 15.39
N ILE A 175 -7.57 -22.69 15.10
CA ILE A 175 -7.56 -21.62 16.11
C ILE A 175 -8.96 -21.03 16.24
N SER A 176 -9.34 -20.67 17.46
CA SER A 176 -10.62 -20.04 17.77
C SER A 176 -10.44 -18.54 18.02
N ILE A 177 -11.38 -17.76 17.49
CA ILE A 177 -11.48 -16.31 17.69
C ILE A 177 -12.85 -16.03 18.29
N ASN A 178 -12.87 -15.31 19.42
CA ASN A 178 -14.10 -14.88 20.07
C ASN A 178 -14.36 -13.40 19.79
N SER A 179 -15.63 -12.99 19.76
CA SER A 179 -16.05 -11.61 19.49
C SER A 179 -15.63 -10.62 20.56
N GLY A 180 -15.34 -11.06 21.79
CA GLY A 180 -14.81 -10.19 22.85
C GLY A 180 -13.37 -9.71 22.62
N GLU A 181 -12.68 -10.28 21.64
CA GLU A 181 -11.27 -9.97 21.35
C GLU A 181 -11.11 -8.89 20.26
N LEU A 182 -12.16 -8.62 19.48
CA LEU A 182 -12.13 -7.78 18.28
C LEU A 182 -13.42 -6.95 18.18
N ASP A 183 -13.33 -5.71 17.69
CA ASP A 183 -14.52 -4.92 17.38
C ASP A 183 -15.24 -5.46 16.14
N ALA A 184 -16.53 -5.15 15.97
CA ALA A 184 -17.23 -5.49 14.73
C ALA A 184 -16.56 -4.80 13.52
N GLY A 185 -16.28 -5.58 12.47
CA GLY A 185 -15.50 -5.10 11.34
C GLY A 185 -14.94 -6.22 10.46
N MET A 186 -14.13 -5.81 9.48
CA MET A 186 -13.42 -6.71 8.58
C MET A 186 -11.99 -6.90 9.05
N TYR A 187 -11.51 -8.14 8.96
CA TYR A 187 -10.17 -8.53 9.36
C TYR A 187 -9.55 -9.47 8.34
N MET A 188 -8.23 -9.47 8.26
CA MET A 188 -7.47 -10.43 7.46
C MET A 188 -6.61 -11.29 8.38
N TYR A 189 -6.47 -12.56 8.04
CA TYR A 189 -5.53 -13.46 8.70
C TYR A 189 -4.65 -14.16 7.67
N THR A 190 -3.38 -14.32 8.01
CA THR A 190 -2.34 -14.84 7.13
C THR A 190 -1.58 -15.96 7.82
N LEU A 191 -1.45 -17.10 7.14
CA LEU A 191 -0.57 -18.19 7.55
C LEU A 191 0.82 -17.97 6.94
N ILE A 192 1.83 -17.89 7.81
CA ILE A 192 3.24 -17.83 7.43
C ILE A 192 3.93 -19.08 7.92
N THR A 193 4.65 -19.77 7.04
CA THR A 193 5.50 -20.92 7.37
C THR A 193 6.92 -20.68 6.89
N ASP A 194 7.90 -20.87 7.76
CA ASP A 194 9.33 -20.71 7.43
C ASP A 194 9.66 -19.39 6.72
N GLY A 195 9.01 -18.31 7.18
CA GLY A 195 9.15 -16.96 6.62
C GLY A 195 8.39 -16.70 5.32
N GLN A 196 7.68 -17.69 4.76
CA GLN A 196 6.92 -17.57 3.52
C GLN A 196 5.41 -17.53 3.78
N VAL A 197 4.69 -16.70 3.02
CA VAL A 197 3.23 -16.61 3.09
C VAL A 197 2.60 -17.80 2.35
N VAL A 198 1.85 -18.62 3.07
CA VAL A 198 1.08 -19.75 2.52
C VAL A 198 -0.27 -19.29 1.96
N GLY A 199 -0.87 -18.31 2.62
CA GLY A 199 -2.11 -17.72 2.16
C GLY A 199 -2.70 -16.74 3.16
N THR A 200 -3.59 -15.89 2.63
CA THR A 200 -4.31 -14.86 3.38
C THR A 200 -5.80 -15.00 3.10
N LYS A 201 -6.62 -14.83 4.14
CA LYS A 201 -8.08 -14.87 4.03
C LYS A 201 -8.72 -13.77 4.87
N GLN A 202 -9.94 -13.40 4.50
CA GLN A 202 -10.72 -12.37 5.18
C GLN A 202 -11.78 -13.00 6.08
N MET A 203 -12.06 -12.38 7.23
CA MET A 203 -13.20 -12.68 8.08
C MET A 203 -13.99 -11.42 8.42
N ILE A 204 -15.28 -11.58 8.68
CA ILE A 204 -16.22 -10.50 8.98
C ILE A 204 -16.88 -10.80 10.34
N LEU A 205 -16.66 -9.92 11.32
CA LEU A 205 -17.34 -9.96 12.62
C LEU A 205 -18.51 -8.98 12.62
N THR A 206 -19.72 -9.50 12.81
CA THR A 206 -20.96 -8.74 12.97
C THR A 206 -21.38 -8.69 14.44
N LYS A 207 -22.08 -7.64 14.87
CA LYS A 207 -22.71 -7.62 16.20
C LYS A 207 -23.93 -8.55 16.25
#